data_AF-A0A0M3IWM2-F1
#
_entry.id   AF-A0A0M3IWM2-F1
#
_cell.length_a   1.000
_cell.length_b   1.000
_cell.length_c   1.000
_cell.angle_alpha   90.00
_cell.angle_beta   90.00
_cell.angle_gamma   90.00
#
_symmetry.space_group_name_H-M   'P 1'
#
loop_
_entity.id
_entity.type
_entity.pdbx_description
1 polymer ?
#
loop_
_entity_poly.entity_id
_entity_poly.type
_entity_poly.pdbx_seq_one_letter_code
_entity_poly.pdbx_strand_id
1 'polypeptide(L)'
;MDHGTDAMEVLLGRVVPVKLGIIGVVNRSQADIMKKKCIADCLRDEQSFLQRKYPMLAARNGIPYLAKTLNRVSLSFLIVFA
;
A
#
# COMPACT_ATOMS: atom_id res chain seq x y z
N MET A 1 9.89 -10.01 -6.02
CA MET A 1 11.06 -9.57 -5.23
C MET A 1 12.04 -10.70 -5.27
N ASP A 2 13.28 -10.39 -5.63
CA ASP A 2 14.34 -11.39 -5.61
C ASP A 2 14.63 -11.81 -4.18
N HIS A 3 15.02 -13.06 -4.01
CA HIS A 3 15.40 -13.55 -2.69
C HIS A 3 16.58 -12.72 -2.15
N GLY A 4 16.40 -12.19 -0.94
CA GLY A 4 17.39 -11.33 -0.28
C GLY A 4 17.14 -9.83 -0.43
N THR A 5 16.20 -9.40 -1.29
CA THR A 5 15.89 -7.97 -1.48
C THR A 5 14.67 -7.55 -0.65
N ASP A 6 14.75 -6.36 -0.05
CA ASP A 6 13.69 -5.78 0.77
C ASP A 6 13.46 -4.30 0.41
N ALA A 7 12.22 -3.83 0.50
CA ALA A 7 11.84 -2.46 0.14
C ALA A 7 11.69 -1.51 1.34
N MET A 8 12.09 -1.92 2.55
CA MET A 8 11.89 -1.10 3.75
C MET A 8 12.49 0.30 3.64
N GLU A 9 13.73 0.43 3.14
CA GLU A 9 14.38 1.74 2.99
C GLU A 9 13.69 2.64 1.96
N VAL A 10 13.06 2.06 0.94
CA VAL A 10 12.26 2.78 -0.04
C VAL A 10 10.94 3.22 0.59
N LEU A 11 10.23 2.32 1.28
CA LEU A 11 8.95 2.63 1.95
C LEU A 11 9.11 3.66 3.07
N LEU A 12 10.29 3.73 3.71
CA LEU A 12 10.65 4.75 4.68
C LEU A 12 11.09 6.09 4.04
N GLY A 13 11.22 6.15 2.72
CA GLY A 13 11.67 7.35 1.99
C GLY A 13 13.15 7.69 2.18
N ARG A 14 13.97 6.75 2.66
CA ARG A 14 15.41 6.95 2.89
C ARG A 14 16.21 6.87 1.59
N VAL A 15 15.74 6.08 0.62
CA VAL A 15 16.36 5.98 -0.72
C VAL A 15 15.88 7.12 -1.62
N VAL A 16 14.57 7.35 -1.68
CA VAL A 16 13.96 8.43 -2.48
C VAL A 16 12.96 9.19 -1.60
N PRO A 17 13.29 10.41 -1.15
CA PRO A 17 12.40 11.18 -0.30
C PRO A 17 11.27 11.81 -1.13
N VAL A 18 10.02 11.58 -0.72
CA VAL A 18 8.82 12.15 -1.35
C VAL A 18 7.91 12.81 -0.30
N LYS A 19 7.33 13.97 -0.65
CA LYS A 19 6.58 14.81 0.29
C LYS A 19 5.34 14.13 0.88
N LEU A 20 4.64 13.29 0.11
CA LEU A 20 3.42 12.60 0.54
C LEU A 20 3.68 11.20 1.11
N GLY A 21 4.95 10.79 1.22
CA GLY A 21 5.35 9.43 1.58
C GLY A 21 5.18 8.42 0.45
N ILE A 22 5.64 7.19 0.70
CA ILE A 22 5.51 6.05 -0.22
C ILE A 22 4.58 5.04 0.45
N ILE A 23 3.58 4.57 -0.29
CA ILE A 23 2.61 3.58 0.18
C ILE A 23 2.79 2.30 -0.64
N GLY A 24 3.18 1.22 0.04
CA GLY A 24 3.26 -0.11 -0.55
C GLY A 24 1.88 -0.78 -0.62
N VAL A 25 1.57 -1.41 -1.75
CA VAL A 25 0.32 -2.17 -1.96
C VAL A 25 0.62 -3.55 -2.52
N VAL A 26 -0.27 -4.51 -2.25
CA VAL A 26 -0.20 -5.87 -2.78
C VAL A 26 -1.47 -6.15 -3.59
N ASN A 27 -1.28 -6.44 -4.87
CA ASN A 27 -2.37 -6.72 -5.80
C ASN A 27 -2.52 -8.23 -6.05
N ARG A 28 -3.59 -8.59 -6.79
CA ARG A 28 -3.81 -9.95 -7.26
C ARG A 28 -2.69 -10.41 -8.17
N SER A 29 -2.23 -11.64 -7.96
CA SER A 29 -1.39 -12.35 -8.92
C SER A 29 -2.21 -12.80 -10.14
N GLN A 30 -1.53 -13.22 -11.21
CA GLN A 30 -2.20 -13.75 -12.39
C GLN A 30 -3.07 -14.99 -12.06
N ALA A 31 -2.60 -15.85 -11.15
CA ALA A 31 -3.36 -16.99 -10.69
C ALA A 31 -4.62 -16.57 -9.90
N ASP A 32 -4.53 -15.54 -9.06
CA ASP A 32 -5.69 -15.01 -8.33
C ASP A 32 -6.74 -14.39 -9.27
N ILE A 33 -6.29 -13.76 -10.36
CA ILE A 33 -7.18 -13.22 -11.40
C ILE A 33 -7.91 -14.36 -12.10
N MET A 34 -7.19 -15.41 -12.53
CA MET A 34 -7.79 -16.59 -13.16
C MET A 34 -8.79 -17.30 -12.25
N LYS A 35 -8.51 -17.35 -10.94
CA LYS A 35 -9.41 -17.91 -9.92
C LYS A 35 -10.56 -16.97 -9.52
N LYS A 36 -10.66 -15.78 -10.13
CA LYS A 36 -11.65 -14.75 -9.80
C LYS A 36 -11.71 -14.45 -8.29
N LYS A 37 -10.55 -14.40 -7.64
CA LYS A 37 -10.46 -14.11 -6.20
C LYS A 37 -11.17 -12.81 -5.87
N CYS A 38 -12.01 -12.84 -4.84
CA CYS A 38 -12.81 -11.68 -4.47
C CYS A 38 -11.93 -10.59 -3.84
N ILE A 39 -12.40 -9.34 -3.91
CA ILE A 39 -11.65 -8.19 -3.42
C ILE A 39 -11.43 -8.31 -1.90
N ALA A 40 -12.42 -8.77 -1.15
CA ALA A 40 -12.31 -8.95 0.30
C ALA A 40 -11.17 -9.91 0.68
N ASP A 41 -11.02 -11.01 -0.06
CA ASP A 41 -9.93 -11.97 0.17
C ASP A 41 -8.58 -11.36 -0.19
N CYS A 42 -8.51 -10.56 -1.25
CA CYS A 42 -7.29 -9.86 -1.63
C CYS A 42 -6.83 -8.88 -0.55
N LEU A 43 -7.76 -8.13 0.05
CA LEU A 43 -7.45 -7.19 1.13
C LEU A 43 -6.96 -7.93 2.39
N ARG A 44 -7.54 -9.08 2.73
CA ARG A 44 -7.08 -9.90 3.87
C ARG A 44 -5.68 -10.46 3.63
N ASP A 45 -5.40 -10.91 2.43
CA ASP A 45 -4.08 -11.44 2.07
C ASP A 45 -3.03 -10.32 2.01
N GLU A 46 -3.38 -9.14 1.51
CA GLU A 46 -2.53 -7.95 1.57
C GLU A 46 -2.17 -7.60 3.02
N GLN A 47 -3.18 -7.52 3.89
CA GLN A 47 -2.95 -7.21 5.30
C GLN A 47 -2.07 -8.26 5.99
N SER A 48 -2.34 -9.54 5.72
CA SER A 48 -1.55 -10.65 6.27
C SER A 48 -0.10 -10.61 5.79
N PHE A 49 0.12 -10.30 4.51
CA PHE A 49 1.44 -10.13 3.94
C PHE A 49 2.19 -8.96 4.58
N LEU A 50 1.55 -7.80 4.67
CA LEU A 50 2.15 -6.59 5.25
C LEU A 50 2.49 -6.80 6.73
N GLN A 51 1.63 -7.44 7.51
CA GLN A 51 1.90 -7.75 8.92
C GLN A 51 3.09 -8.69 9.09
N ARG A 52 3.25 -9.69 8.21
CA ARG A 52 4.35 -10.65 8.28
C ARG A 52 5.67 -10.06 7.79
N LYS A 53 5.65 -9.33 6.67
CA LYS A 53 6.87 -8.84 5.99
C LYS A 53 7.32 -7.47 6.50
N TYR A 54 6.38 -6.59 6.83
CA TYR A 54 6.63 -5.20 7.23
C TYR A 54 5.76 -4.78 8.44
N PRO A 55 5.87 -5.45 9.60
CA PRO A 55 4.97 -5.26 10.74
C PRO A 55 4.87 -3.79 11.21
N MET A 56 5.99 -3.07 11.24
CA MET A 56 6.01 -1.66 11.66
C MET A 56 5.37 -0.71 10.63
N LEU A 57 5.28 -1.11 9.36
CA LEU A 57 4.73 -0.30 8.29
C LEU A 57 3.30 -0.73 7.89
N ALA A 58 2.83 -1.88 8.38
CA ALA A 58 1.54 -2.45 8.00
C ALA A 58 0.36 -1.50 8.24
N ALA A 59 0.41 -0.67 9.28
CA ALA A 59 -0.63 0.31 9.59
C ALA A 59 -0.66 1.52 8.63
N ARG A 60 0.43 1.77 7.88
CA ARG A 60 0.58 2.92 6.97
C ARG A 60 0.75 2.48 5.51
N ASN A 61 0.45 1.22 5.22
CA ASN A 61 0.52 0.63 3.89
C ASN A 61 -0.78 -0.11 3.56
N GLY A 62 -0.90 -0.55 2.31
CA GLY A 62 -2.04 -1.27 1.78
C GLY A 62 -3.10 -0.39 1.13
N ILE A 63 -3.97 -1.02 0.35
CA ILE A 63 -5.04 -0.39 -0.41
C ILE A 63 -5.97 0.45 0.49
N PRO A 64 -6.38 0.01 1.70
CA PRO A 64 -7.24 0.83 2.56
C PRO A 64 -6.58 2.14 3.00
N TYR A 65 -5.28 2.11 3.32
CA TYR A 65 -4.53 3.31 3.70
C TYR A 65 -4.32 4.24 2.50
N LEU A 66 -4.05 3.68 1.32
CA LEU A 66 -3.95 4.42 0.07
C LEU A 66 -5.25 5.18 -0.23
N ALA A 67 -6.39 4.49 -0.19
CA ALA A 67 -7.70 5.09 -0.44
C ALA A 67 -8.00 6.24 0.53
N LYS A 68 -7.73 6.05 1.82
CA LYS A 68 -7.89 7.10 2.84
C LYS A 68 -6.98 8.30 2.57
N THR A 69 -5.74 8.05 2.17
CA THR A 69 -4.76 9.11 1.89
C THR A 69 -5.14 9.92 0.66
N LEU A 70 -5.56 9.24 -0.43
CA LEU A 70 -6.05 9.89 -1.64
C LEU A 70 -7.29 10.75 -1.36
N ASN A 71 -8.24 10.24 -0.57
CA ASN A 71 -9.43 11.01 -0.18
C ASN A 71 -9.07 12.27 0.61
N ARG A 72 -8.08 12.21 1.51
CA ARG A 72 -7.60 13.38 2.26
C ARG A 72 -6.96 14.41 1.32
N VAL A 73 -6.10 13.96 0.41
CA VAL A 73 -5.44 14.86 -0.55
C VAL A 73 -6.48 15.53 -1.45
N SER A 74 -7.43 14.76 -1.99
CA SER A 74 -8.49 15.29 -2.85
C SER A 74 -9.37 16.32 -2.12
N LEU A 75 -9.76 16.03 -0.88
CA LEU A 75 -10.53 16.95 -0.05
C LEU A 75 -9.72 18.21 0.32
N SER A 76 -8.44 18.07 0.64
CA SER A 76 -7.56 19.22 0.91
C SER A 76 -7.45 20.14 -0.30
N PHE A 77 -7.33 19.60 -1.50
CA PHE A 77 -7.36 20.41 -2.71
C PHE A 77 -8.71 21.13 -2.87
N LEU A 78 -9.83 20.43 -2.68
CA LEU A 78 -11.16 21.05 -2.80
C LEU A 78 -11.36 22.23 -1.83
N ILE A 79 -10.93 22.11 -0.58
CA ILE A 79 -11.08 23.18 0.43
C ILE A 79 -10.18 24.38 0.15
N VAL A 80 -9.01 24.17 -0.46
CA VAL A 80 -8.08 25.27 -0.80
C VAL A 80 -8.57 26.09 -2.00
N PHE A 81 -9.48 25.56 -2.81
CA PHE A 81 -10.05 26.25 -3.98
C PHE A 81 -11.45 26.84 -3.73
N ALA A 82 -12.02 26.69 -2.53
CA ALA A 82 -13.32 27.25 -2.14
C ALA A 82 -13.15 28.50 -1.26
#